data_AF-A0A436BJ71-F1
#
_entry.id   AF-A0A436BJ71-F1
#
_cell.length_a   1.000
_cell.length_b   1.000
_cell.length_c   1.000
_cell.angle_alpha   90.00
_cell.angle_beta   90.00
_cell.angle_gamma   90.00
#
_symmetry.space_group_name_H-M   'P 1'
#
loop_
_entity.id
_entity.type
_entity.pdbx_description
1 polymer ?
#
loop_
_entity_poly.entity_id
_entity_poly.type
_entity_poly.pdbx_seq_one_letter_code
_entity_poly.pdbx_strand_id
1 'polypeptide(L)'
;GQYVMIAVTDSGTGMTADVLARAFDPFFTTKGVGKGTGLGLSQVYGFVRQSGGSVKIYSELGVGTTLKIYLPRSHGGIPDSPAAALAGEHPGHSDEVIMIVEDEDRVRLMAAEALRELGYSVLEMSGPRDALAAVESGHVPSLLFTDVVMPEMSGRELVDKVRTSHPSLKVLYTTGYTRNAIVHNGTLDFGTELLTKPYTIDELAEKVRKVLDRK
;
A
#
# COMPACT_ATOMS: atom_id res chain seq x y z
N GLY A 1 10.11 28.08 -6.38
CA GLY A 1 10.30 27.83 -4.94
C GLY A 1 11.54 27.02 -4.69
N GLN A 2 11.79 26.65 -3.43
CA GLN A 2 12.88 25.75 -3.04
C GLN A 2 12.41 24.30 -3.19
N TYR A 3 13.11 23.53 -4.02
CA TYR A 3 12.78 22.14 -4.29
C TYR A 3 14.01 21.26 -4.07
N VAL A 4 13.77 20.03 -3.63
CA VAL A 4 14.72 18.93 -3.79
C VAL A 4 14.46 18.30 -5.14
N MET A 5 15.51 18.16 -5.95
CA MET A 5 15.44 17.55 -7.28
C MET A 5 16.12 16.20 -7.25
N ILE A 6 15.38 15.15 -7.58
CA ILE A 6 15.88 13.78 -7.76
C ILE A 6 15.89 13.51 -9.26
N ALA A 7 17.05 13.13 -9.79
CA ALA A 7 17.21 12.72 -11.18
C ALA A 7 17.58 11.25 -11.27
N VAL A 8 16.92 10.54 -12.17
CA VAL A 8 17.30 9.19 -12.58
C VAL A 8 17.61 9.24 -14.07
N THR A 9 18.82 8.85 -14.43
CA THR A 9 19.30 8.85 -15.82
C THR A 9 19.76 7.45 -16.20
N ASP A 10 19.32 6.99 -17.36
CA ASP A 10 19.82 5.79 -18.01
C ASP A 10 20.43 6.12 -19.38
N SER A 11 21.32 5.26 -19.84
CA SER A 11 21.93 5.31 -21.17
C SER A 11 21.30 4.28 -22.12
N GLY A 12 20.00 4.01 -21.96
CA GLY A 12 19.26 3.07 -22.80
C GLY A 12 18.96 3.64 -24.18
N THR A 13 18.01 3.02 -24.88
CA THR A 13 17.67 3.40 -26.26
C THR A 13 16.90 4.72 -26.38
N GLY A 14 16.48 5.32 -25.27
CA GLY A 14 15.59 6.47 -25.27
C GLY A 14 14.20 6.17 -25.87
N MET A 15 13.42 7.24 -26.09
CA MET A 15 12.06 7.21 -26.58
C MET A 15 11.89 8.10 -27.81
N THR A 16 10.99 7.71 -28.72
CA THR A 16 10.50 8.60 -29.78
C THR A 16 9.60 9.69 -29.19
N ALA A 17 9.38 10.77 -29.92
CA ALA A 17 8.52 11.88 -29.48
C ALA A 17 7.09 11.40 -29.15
N ASP A 18 6.53 10.49 -29.95
CA ASP A 18 5.17 9.95 -29.73
C ASP A 18 5.07 9.11 -28.45
N VAL A 19 6.11 8.34 -28.14
CA VAL A 19 6.18 7.55 -26.90
C VAL A 19 6.36 8.48 -25.71
N LEU A 20 7.22 9.50 -25.83
CA LEU A 20 7.47 10.47 -24.76
C LEU A 20 6.21 11.25 -24.38
N ALA A 21 5.43 11.68 -25.38
CA ALA A 21 4.18 12.43 -25.17
C ALA A 21 3.14 11.64 -24.36
N ARG A 22 3.16 10.31 -24.47
CA ARG A 22 2.22 9.39 -23.83
C ARG A 22 2.83 8.64 -22.64
N ALA A 23 4.09 8.90 -22.30
CA ALA A 23 4.83 8.11 -21.33
C ALA A 23 4.19 8.12 -19.93
N PHE A 24 3.43 9.16 -19.59
CA PHE A 24 2.68 9.26 -18.34
C PHE A 24 1.22 8.81 -18.43
N ASP A 25 0.73 8.43 -19.62
CA ASP A 25 -0.63 7.97 -19.81
C ASP A 25 -0.83 6.62 -19.09
N PRO A 26 -1.89 6.47 -18.29
CA PRO A 26 -2.22 5.19 -17.69
C PRO A 26 -2.39 4.10 -18.75
N PHE A 27 -1.86 2.90 -18.47
CA PHE A 27 -1.90 1.72 -19.34
C PHE A 27 -1.12 1.83 -20.66
N PHE A 28 -0.45 2.94 -20.94
CA PHE A 28 0.40 3.05 -22.10
C PHE A 28 1.69 2.24 -21.91
N THR A 29 2.02 1.38 -22.87
CA THR A 29 3.23 0.56 -22.85
C THR A 29 3.75 0.32 -24.26
N THR A 30 5.07 0.34 -24.43
CA THR A 30 5.77 -0.09 -25.65
C THR A 30 6.15 -1.57 -25.62
N LYS A 31 5.90 -2.24 -24.49
CA LYS A 31 6.20 -3.67 -24.31
C LYS A 31 5.10 -4.52 -24.94
N GLY A 32 5.45 -5.72 -25.40
CA GLY A 32 4.49 -6.68 -25.97
C GLY A 32 3.37 -7.07 -25.00
N VAL A 33 2.32 -7.68 -25.55
CA VAL A 33 1.12 -8.09 -24.79
C VAL A 33 1.50 -8.90 -23.55
N GLY A 34 1.03 -8.48 -22.38
CA GLY A 34 1.31 -9.14 -21.09
C GLY A 34 2.68 -8.84 -20.46
N LYS A 35 3.55 -8.05 -21.09
CA LYS A 35 4.92 -7.76 -20.59
C LYS A 35 5.06 -6.44 -19.81
N GLY A 36 3.94 -5.82 -19.44
CA GLY A 36 3.92 -4.61 -18.62
C GLY A 36 2.53 -4.00 -18.55
N THR A 37 2.13 -3.54 -17.36
CA THR A 37 0.82 -2.94 -17.11
C THR A 37 0.69 -1.52 -17.66
N GLY A 38 1.80 -0.87 -18.01
CA GLY A 38 1.84 0.53 -18.43
C GLY A 38 1.54 1.53 -17.31
N LEU A 39 1.58 1.11 -16.05
CA LEU A 39 1.17 1.95 -14.91
C LEU A 39 2.33 2.68 -14.21
N GLY A 40 3.56 2.19 -14.32
CA GLY A 40 4.69 2.70 -13.51
C GLY A 40 4.90 4.22 -13.59
N LEU A 41 5.06 4.78 -14.80
CA LEU A 41 5.26 6.22 -14.95
C LEU A 41 4.00 7.03 -14.59
N SER A 42 2.80 6.52 -14.88
CA SER A 42 1.55 7.16 -14.48
C SER A 42 1.40 7.25 -12.95
N GLN A 43 1.87 6.23 -12.22
CA GLN A 43 1.91 6.22 -10.75
C GLN A 43 2.92 7.22 -10.21
N VAL A 44 4.13 7.28 -10.80
CA VAL A 44 5.14 8.30 -10.46
C VAL A 44 4.56 9.70 -10.64
N TYR A 45 3.90 9.96 -11.77
CA TYR A 45 3.23 11.24 -12.00
C TYR A 45 2.19 11.55 -10.92
N GLY A 46 1.34 10.57 -10.59
CA GLY A 46 0.32 10.68 -9.54
C GLY A 46 0.92 11.04 -8.17
N PHE A 47 1.89 10.25 -7.69
CA PHE A 47 2.54 10.48 -6.39
C PHE A 47 3.22 11.83 -6.32
N VAL A 48 3.98 12.20 -7.36
CA VAL A 48 4.68 13.49 -7.38
C VAL A 48 3.70 14.66 -7.34
N ARG A 49 2.55 14.56 -8.03
CA ARG A 49 1.51 15.60 -7.97
C ARG A 49 0.83 15.66 -6.61
N GLN A 50 0.52 14.52 -6.01
CA GLN A 50 -0.08 14.44 -4.68
C GLN A 50 0.85 15.03 -3.60
N SER A 51 2.17 14.84 -3.73
CA SER A 51 3.19 15.46 -2.86
C SER A 51 3.43 16.96 -3.13
N GLY A 52 2.60 17.63 -3.94
CA GLY A 52 2.78 19.04 -4.30
C GLY A 52 4.01 19.30 -5.19
N GLY A 53 4.56 18.25 -5.80
CA GLY A 53 5.73 18.28 -6.65
C GLY A 53 5.43 18.39 -8.14
N SER A 54 6.49 18.26 -8.94
CA SER A 54 6.41 18.16 -10.39
C SER A 54 7.42 17.15 -10.94
N VAL A 55 7.07 16.49 -12.04
CA VAL A 55 7.95 15.55 -12.73
C VAL A 55 8.18 16.03 -14.17
N LYS A 56 9.40 15.83 -14.68
CA LYS A 56 9.78 16.06 -16.08
C LYS A 56 10.52 14.86 -16.61
N ILE A 57 10.30 14.56 -17.89
CA ILE A 57 11.00 13.50 -18.60
C ILE A 57 11.69 14.08 -19.82
N TYR A 58 12.94 13.73 -20.00
CA TYR A 58 13.77 14.07 -21.15
C TYR A 58 14.28 12.76 -21.73
N SER A 59 14.12 12.56 -23.03
CA SER A 59 14.58 11.34 -23.68
C SER A 59 15.00 11.65 -25.10
N GLU A 60 16.11 11.06 -25.51
CA GLU A 60 16.62 11.15 -26.87
C GLU A 60 16.91 9.74 -27.39
N LEU A 61 16.39 9.45 -28.58
CA LEU A 61 16.53 8.13 -29.20
C LEU A 61 18.01 7.82 -29.46
N GLY A 62 18.48 6.67 -28.97
CA GLY A 62 19.87 6.23 -29.04
C GLY A 62 20.81 6.85 -27.99
N VAL A 63 20.33 7.76 -27.15
CA VAL A 63 21.14 8.43 -26.11
C VAL A 63 20.73 7.97 -24.71
N GLY A 64 19.43 7.92 -24.43
CA GLY A 64 18.91 7.51 -23.12
C GLY A 64 17.75 8.37 -22.63
N THR A 65 17.41 8.21 -21.35
CA THR A 65 16.32 8.94 -20.70
C THR A 65 16.76 9.51 -19.37
N THR A 66 16.25 10.69 -19.03
CA THR A 66 16.38 11.31 -17.71
C THR A 66 15.01 11.71 -17.18
N LEU A 67 14.64 11.16 -16.04
CA LEU A 67 13.46 11.57 -15.27
C LEU A 67 13.91 12.50 -14.14
N LYS A 68 13.27 13.66 -14.00
CA LYS A 68 13.53 14.63 -12.93
C LYS A 68 12.28 14.83 -12.10
N ILE A 69 12.36 14.54 -10.81
CA ILE A 69 11.30 14.74 -9.84
C ILE A 69 11.69 15.94 -8.96
N TYR A 70 10.78 16.89 -8.82
CA TYR A 70 10.93 18.07 -7.98
C TYR A 70 9.92 18.00 -6.85
N LEU A 71 10.40 17.89 -5.61
CA LEU A 71 9.57 17.87 -4.41
C LEU A 71 9.80 19.13 -3.60
N PRO A 72 8.76 19.74 -3.03
CA PRO A 72 8.91 20.91 -2.16
C PRO A 72 9.92 20.59 -1.04
N ARG A 73 10.84 21.51 -0.78
CA ARG A 73 11.78 21.35 0.32
C ARG A 73 11.01 21.37 1.65
N SER A 74 11.24 20.36 2.49
CA SER A 74 10.79 20.41 3.88
C SER A 74 11.65 21.40 4.67
N HIS A 75 11.00 22.22 5.49
CA HIS A 75 11.65 23.16 6.41
C HIS A 75 11.76 22.60 7.83
N GLY A 76 11.32 21.37 8.08
CA GLY A 76 11.51 20.68 9.35
C GLY A 76 12.99 20.32 9.57
N GLY A 77 13.46 20.40 10.82
CA GLY A 77 14.78 19.88 11.18
C GLY A 77 14.84 18.37 10.97
N ILE A 78 16.01 17.86 10.59
CA ILE A 78 16.28 16.42 10.70
C ILE A 78 16.27 16.14 12.21
N PRO A 79 15.37 15.31 12.74
CA PRO A 79 15.39 14.98 14.16
C PRO A 79 16.76 14.41 14.54
N ASP A 80 17.34 14.91 15.64
CA ASP A 80 18.71 14.61 16.12
C ASP A 80 18.97 13.12 16.43
N SER A 81 17.93 12.29 16.33
CA SER A 81 18.02 10.84 16.41
C SER A 81 16.88 10.22 15.59
N PRO A 82 17.12 9.11 14.85
CA PRO A 82 16.04 8.31 14.26
C PRO A 82 15.00 7.89 15.30
N ALA A 83 15.41 7.71 16.57
CA ALA A 83 14.53 7.36 17.68
C ALA A 83 13.69 8.54 18.19
N ALA A 84 14.10 9.79 17.94
CA ALA A 84 13.34 10.98 18.30
C ALA A 84 12.36 11.42 17.19
N ALA A 85 12.58 10.97 15.94
CA ALA A 85 11.61 11.09 14.85
C ALA A 85 10.34 10.26 15.11
N LEU A 86 10.50 9.15 15.83
CA LEU A 86 9.45 8.23 16.27
C LEU A 86 8.73 8.71 17.57
N ALA A 87 8.90 9.98 17.95
CA ALA A 87 8.21 10.60 19.08
C ALA A 87 7.17 11.63 18.63
N GLY A 88 6.71 11.57 17.38
CA GLY A 88 5.31 11.90 17.11
C GLY A 88 4.46 10.87 17.85
N GLU A 89 3.31 11.25 18.39
CA GLU A 89 2.37 10.31 18.99
C GLU A 89 2.03 9.23 17.96
N HIS A 90 2.74 8.10 18.00
CA HIS A 90 2.42 6.96 17.17
C HIS A 90 1.01 6.52 17.56
N PRO A 91 0.08 6.40 16.60
CA PRO A 91 -1.30 6.07 16.91
C PRO A 91 -1.44 4.64 17.45
N GLY A 92 -0.43 3.80 17.26
CA GLY A 92 -0.43 2.42 17.73
C GLY A 92 0.22 2.22 19.09
N HIS A 93 -0.31 1.23 19.81
CA HIS A 93 0.26 0.75 21.05
C HIS A 93 0.88 -0.64 20.85
N SER A 94 1.98 -0.94 21.55
CA SER A 94 2.72 -2.20 21.37
C SER A 94 1.92 -3.45 21.81
N ASP A 95 0.92 -3.28 22.68
CA ASP A 95 -0.03 -4.32 23.09
C ASP A 95 -1.15 -4.54 22.06
N GLU A 96 -1.30 -3.66 21.07
CA GLU A 96 -2.20 -3.85 19.93
C GLU A 96 -1.50 -4.70 18.86
N VAL A 97 -1.90 -5.97 18.78
CA VAL A 97 -1.36 -6.93 17.80
C VAL A 97 -2.23 -6.92 16.55
N ILE A 98 -1.62 -6.59 15.41
CA ILE A 98 -2.26 -6.66 14.08
C ILE A 98 -1.80 -7.92 13.38
N MET A 99 -2.74 -8.78 12.99
CA MET A 99 -2.46 -9.92 12.13
C MET A 99 -2.70 -9.53 10.68
N ILE A 100 -1.66 -9.63 9.86
CA ILE A 100 -1.70 -9.38 8.42
C ILE A 100 -1.87 -10.71 7.69
N VAL A 101 -2.82 -10.78 6.77
CA VAL A 101 -3.02 -11.94 5.90
C VAL A 101 -3.01 -11.48 4.45
N GLU A 102 -1.94 -11.81 3.74
CA GLU A 102 -1.64 -11.34 2.39
C GLU A 102 -0.78 -12.39 1.69
N ASP A 103 -1.17 -12.84 0.50
CA ASP A 103 -0.46 -13.88 -0.24
C ASP A 103 0.75 -13.35 -1.02
N GLU A 104 0.76 -12.07 -1.38
CA GLU A 104 1.92 -11.45 -2.04
C GLU A 104 2.98 -10.97 -1.02
N ASP A 105 4.10 -11.69 -0.94
CA ASP A 105 5.20 -11.42 0.01
C ASP A 105 5.64 -9.96 0.09
N ARG A 106 5.76 -9.29 -1.06
CA ARG A 106 6.19 -7.89 -1.12
C ARG A 106 5.16 -6.95 -0.50
N VAL A 107 3.88 -7.19 -0.78
CA VAL A 107 2.78 -6.37 -0.25
C VAL A 107 2.66 -6.60 1.26
N ARG A 108 2.77 -7.85 1.70
CA ARG A 108 2.74 -8.23 3.11
C ARG A 108 3.86 -7.54 3.89
N LEU A 109 5.09 -7.61 3.37
CA LEU A 109 6.25 -6.98 4.01
C LEU A 109 6.09 -5.47 4.12
N MET A 110 5.67 -4.80 3.04
CA MET A 110 5.44 -3.34 3.05
C MET A 110 4.37 -2.93 4.06
N ALA A 111 3.27 -3.69 4.16
CA ALA A 111 2.23 -3.45 5.14
C ALA A 111 2.74 -3.66 6.58
N ALA A 112 3.54 -4.71 6.80
CA ALA A 112 4.11 -5.02 8.11
C ALA A 112 5.10 -3.95 8.57
N GLU A 113 5.98 -3.49 7.68
CA GLU A 113 6.91 -2.39 7.94
C GLU A 113 6.14 -1.11 8.31
N ALA A 114 5.14 -0.72 7.51
CA ALA A 114 4.32 0.46 7.79
C ALA A 114 3.60 0.38 9.15
N LEU A 115 3.03 -0.77 9.52
CA LEU A 115 2.36 -0.93 10.82
C LEU A 115 3.33 -0.93 12.01
N ARG A 116 4.53 -1.49 11.83
CA ARG A 116 5.59 -1.41 12.85
C ARG A 116 6.09 0.02 13.03
N GLU A 117 6.25 0.77 11.92
CA GLU A 117 6.56 2.20 11.95
C GLU A 117 5.47 3.02 12.64
N LEU A 118 4.22 2.56 12.63
CA LEU A 118 3.10 3.17 13.35
C LEU A 118 2.97 2.74 14.82
N GLY A 119 3.90 1.91 15.33
CA GLY A 119 3.97 1.50 16.73
C GLY A 119 3.23 0.21 17.10
N TYR A 120 2.66 -0.51 16.13
CA TYR A 120 1.91 -1.75 16.38
C TYR A 120 2.80 -2.99 16.42
N SER A 121 2.39 -4.00 17.19
CA SER A 121 2.94 -5.34 17.06
C SER A 121 2.30 -6.05 15.86
N VAL A 122 3.10 -6.76 15.05
CA VAL A 122 2.60 -7.37 13.80
C VAL A 122 2.87 -8.88 13.75
N LEU A 123 1.82 -9.65 13.43
CA LEU A 123 1.90 -11.05 13.05
C LEU A 123 1.64 -11.18 11.55
N GLU A 124 2.57 -11.78 10.81
CA GLU A 124 2.48 -11.93 9.36
C GLU A 124 2.05 -13.35 8.99
N MET A 125 1.03 -13.47 8.15
CA MET A 125 0.54 -14.75 7.61
C MET A 125 0.55 -14.68 6.08
N SER A 126 1.16 -15.69 5.45
CA SER A 126 1.17 -15.84 3.99
C SER A 126 -0.15 -16.26 3.39
N GLY A 127 -1.13 -16.65 4.22
CA GLY A 127 -2.42 -17.07 3.72
C GLY A 127 -3.45 -17.35 4.82
N PRO A 128 -4.70 -17.59 4.40
CA PRO A 128 -5.85 -17.71 5.32
C PRO A 128 -5.76 -18.93 6.25
N ARG A 129 -5.11 -20.03 5.85
CA ARG A 129 -4.95 -21.22 6.70
C ARG A 129 -4.05 -20.98 7.90
N ASP A 130 -2.92 -20.30 7.68
CA ASP A 130 -1.97 -19.99 8.74
C ASP A 130 -2.61 -19.06 9.79
N ALA A 131 -3.41 -18.10 9.31
CA ALA A 131 -4.19 -17.21 10.17
C ALA A 131 -5.22 -17.98 11.02
N LEU A 132 -5.98 -18.92 10.42
CA LEU A 132 -6.93 -19.75 11.17
C LEU A 132 -6.23 -20.60 12.23
N ALA A 133 -5.14 -21.29 11.85
CA ALA A 133 -4.38 -22.12 12.76
C ALA A 133 -3.81 -21.32 13.95
N ALA A 134 -3.33 -20.09 13.69
CA ALA A 134 -2.84 -19.19 14.73
C ALA A 134 -3.95 -18.79 15.71
N VAL A 135 -5.14 -18.43 15.21
CA VAL A 135 -6.31 -18.10 16.04
C VAL A 135 -6.77 -19.31 16.85
N GLU A 136 -6.87 -20.48 16.24
CA GLU A 136 -7.23 -21.74 16.93
C GLU A 136 -6.23 -22.10 18.03
N SER A 137 -4.96 -21.72 17.85
CA SER A 137 -3.89 -21.88 18.84
C SER A 137 -3.87 -20.79 19.93
N GLY A 138 -4.84 -19.87 19.93
CA GLY A 138 -5.00 -18.82 20.94
C GLY A 138 -4.37 -17.47 20.60
N HIS A 139 -3.78 -17.30 19.42
CA HIS A 139 -3.21 -16.02 18.98
C HIS A 139 -4.28 -15.15 18.32
N VAL A 140 -5.17 -14.58 19.13
CA VAL A 140 -6.24 -13.70 18.66
C VAL A 140 -5.71 -12.26 18.54
N PRO A 141 -5.75 -11.64 17.35
CA PRO A 141 -5.24 -10.29 17.17
C PRO A 141 -6.24 -9.22 17.63
N SER A 142 -5.74 -8.03 17.94
CA SER A 142 -6.56 -6.83 18.18
C SER A 142 -7.24 -6.35 16.89
N LEU A 143 -6.59 -6.59 15.74
CA LEU A 143 -7.10 -6.30 14.40
C LEU A 143 -6.63 -7.38 13.42
N LEU A 144 -7.57 -7.93 12.64
CA LEU A 144 -7.26 -8.72 11.45
C LEU A 144 -7.23 -7.80 10.22
N PHE A 145 -6.07 -7.64 9.61
CA PHE A 145 -5.85 -6.90 8.37
C PHE A 145 -5.64 -7.89 7.21
N THR A 146 -6.59 -7.99 6.27
CA THR A 146 -6.60 -9.10 5.30
C THR A 146 -6.99 -8.66 3.89
N ASP A 147 -6.35 -9.22 2.86
CA ASP A 147 -6.83 -9.05 1.48
C ASP A 147 -8.18 -9.77 1.31
N VAL A 148 -9.07 -9.16 0.53
CA VAL A 148 -10.33 -9.78 0.13
C VAL A 148 -10.08 -10.98 -0.77
N VAL A 149 -9.14 -10.87 -1.70
CA VAL A 149 -8.88 -11.89 -2.70
C VAL A 149 -7.56 -12.59 -2.38
N MET A 150 -7.64 -13.86 -2.00
CA MET A 150 -6.48 -14.70 -1.73
C MET A 150 -6.72 -16.11 -2.30
N PRO A 151 -5.67 -16.90 -2.56
CA PRO A 151 -5.78 -18.30 -2.89
C PRO A 151 -6.49 -19.10 -1.79
N GLU A 152 -7.12 -20.21 -2.17
CA GLU A 152 -7.81 -21.18 -1.31
C GLU A 152 -9.09 -20.69 -0.64
N MET A 153 -9.08 -19.49 -0.05
CA MET A 153 -10.18 -18.92 0.71
C MET A 153 -10.11 -17.39 0.63
N SER A 154 -11.25 -16.74 0.41
CA SER A 154 -11.31 -15.28 0.45
C SER A 154 -11.09 -14.73 1.86
N GLY A 155 -10.62 -13.48 1.97
CA GLY A 155 -10.52 -12.81 3.28
C GLY A 155 -11.86 -12.74 4.01
N ARG A 156 -12.98 -12.70 3.27
CA ARG A 156 -14.34 -12.72 3.84
C ARG A 156 -14.63 -14.07 4.51
N GLU A 157 -14.39 -15.17 3.82
CA GLU A 157 -14.60 -16.51 4.38
C GLU A 157 -13.69 -16.77 5.59
N LEU A 158 -12.46 -16.26 5.56
CA LEU A 158 -11.55 -16.27 6.71
C LEU A 158 -12.18 -15.54 7.91
N VAL A 159 -12.65 -14.32 7.69
CA VAL A 159 -13.27 -13.50 8.75
C VAL A 159 -14.53 -14.14 9.30
N ASP A 160 -15.40 -14.69 8.45
CA ASP A 160 -16.63 -15.37 8.88
C ASP A 160 -16.30 -16.59 9.77
N LYS A 161 -15.27 -17.36 9.43
CA LYS A 161 -14.78 -18.46 10.25
C LYS A 161 -14.24 -17.98 11.60
N VAL A 162 -13.38 -16.96 11.60
CA VAL A 162 -12.80 -16.43 12.84
C VAL A 162 -13.87 -15.80 13.74
N ARG A 163 -14.85 -15.10 13.17
CA ARG A 163 -15.95 -14.47 13.93
C ARG A 163 -16.92 -15.47 14.55
N THR A 164 -16.91 -16.72 14.10
CA THR A 164 -17.69 -17.79 14.73
C THR A 164 -17.25 -18.01 16.19
N SER A 165 -15.94 -17.90 16.48
CA SER A 165 -15.38 -18.00 17.83
C SER A 165 -15.05 -16.64 18.47
N HIS A 166 -14.81 -15.60 17.66
CA HIS A 166 -14.48 -14.24 18.12
C HIS A 166 -15.39 -13.17 17.50
N PRO A 167 -16.66 -13.05 17.94
CA PRO A 167 -17.63 -12.14 17.32
C PRO A 167 -17.24 -10.66 17.36
N SER A 168 -16.44 -10.26 18.36
CA SER A 168 -15.95 -8.88 18.52
C SER A 168 -14.68 -8.58 17.73
N LEU A 169 -14.19 -9.50 16.91
CA LEU A 169 -12.97 -9.29 16.13
C LEU A 169 -13.14 -8.08 15.19
N LYS A 170 -12.21 -7.14 15.36
CA LYS A 170 -12.03 -5.99 14.48
C LYS A 170 -11.33 -6.42 13.21
N VAL A 171 -11.82 -5.94 12.08
CA VAL A 171 -11.38 -6.36 10.75
C VAL A 171 -11.22 -5.13 9.87
N LEU A 172 -10.08 -5.06 9.18
CA LEU A 172 -9.83 -4.12 8.10
C LEU A 172 -9.51 -4.95 6.85
N TYR A 173 -10.28 -4.75 5.79
CA TYR A 173 -10.02 -5.40 4.52
C TYR A 173 -9.13 -4.53 3.64
N THR A 174 -8.31 -5.15 2.81
CA THR A 174 -7.61 -4.47 1.72
C THR A 174 -8.08 -4.98 0.36
N THR A 175 -8.07 -4.14 -0.68
CA THR A 175 -8.51 -4.53 -2.04
C THR A 175 -7.66 -3.89 -3.14
N GLY A 176 -7.42 -4.61 -4.23
CA GLY A 176 -6.62 -4.16 -5.38
C GLY A 176 -7.40 -3.47 -6.52
N TYR A 177 -6.65 -3.06 -7.56
CA TYR A 177 -7.13 -2.23 -8.68
C TYR A 177 -8.00 -2.96 -9.70
N THR A 178 -9.28 -3.12 -9.39
CA THR A 178 -10.35 -2.63 -10.28
C THR A 178 -11.49 -2.16 -9.39
N ARG A 179 -12.08 -0.98 -9.68
CA ARG A 179 -13.36 -0.56 -9.06
C ARG A 179 -14.51 -1.55 -9.30
N ASN A 180 -14.27 -2.62 -10.07
CA ASN A 180 -15.19 -3.72 -10.34
C ASN A 180 -14.95 -4.99 -9.50
N ALA A 181 -14.04 -4.98 -8.51
CA ALA A 181 -14.02 -6.01 -7.47
C ALA A 181 -15.16 -5.84 -6.44
N ILE A 182 -16.10 -4.93 -6.71
CA ILE A 182 -17.37 -4.82 -6.01
C ILE A 182 -18.26 -5.95 -6.57
N VAL A 183 -18.45 -7.01 -5.79
CA VAL A 183 -19.51 -8.02 -5.92
C VAL A 183 -19.32 -9.08 -7.02
N HIS A 184 -18.65 -10.18 -6.68
CA HIS A 184 -19.18 -11.50 -7.04
C HIS A 184 -19.78 -12.07 -5.76
N ASN A 185 -21.12 -12.14 -5.70
CA ASN A 185 -21.97 -12.72 -4.63
C ASN A 185 -22.24 -11.90 -3.33
N GLY A 186 -22.75 -10.67 -3.47
CA GLY A 186 -23.41 -9.97 -2.37
C GLY A 186 -22.51 -8.98 -1.64
N THR A 187 -22.78 -7.70 -1.91
CA THR A 187 -22.48 -6.50 -1.12
C THR A 187 -21.58 -6.71 0.12
N LEU A 188 -20.41 -6.07 0.14
CA LEU A 188 -19.81 -5.70 1.43
C LEU A 188 -20.90 -4.94 2.18
N ASP A 189 -21.30 -5.46 3.34
CA ASP A 189 -22.32 -4.82 4.16
C ASP A 189 -21.91 -3.39 4.48
N PHE A 190 -22.90 -2.50 4.52
CA PHE A 190 -22.78 -1.15 5.10
C PHE A 190 -22.20 -1.28 6.51
N GLY A 191 -20.90 -0.99 6.67
CA GLY A 191 -20.17 -1.14 7.94
C GLY A 191 -18.81 -1.84 7.84
N THR A 192 -18.50 -2.46 6.70
CA THR A 192 -17.20 -3.11 6.48
C THR A 192 -16.10 -2.07 6.25
N GLU A 193 -15.03 -2.09 7.05
CA GLU A 193 -13.90 -1.18 6.87
C GLU A 193 -12.95 -1.72 5.79
N LEU A 194 -12.68 -0.88 4.80
CA LEU A 194 -11.93 -1.21 3.60
C LEU A 194 -10.84 -0.17 3.38
N LEU A 195 -9.67 -0.63 2.95
CA LEU A 195 -8.54 0.15 2.46
C LEU A 195 -8.23 -0.27 1.02
N THR A 196 -8.11 0.68 0.10
CA THR A 196 -7.83 0.38 -1.30
C THR A 196 -6.34 0.46 -1.55
N LYS A 197 -5.75 -0.58 -2.17
CA LYS A 197 -4.37 -0.59 -2.62
C LYS A 197 -4.21 0.26 -3.89
N PRO A 198 -3.13 1.04 -3.99
CA PRO A 198 -2.13 1.35 -3.00
C PRO A 198 -2.71 2.39 -2.04
N TYR A 199 -2.28 2.27 -0.80
CA TYR A 199 -2.56 3.22 0.24
C TYR A 199 -1.25 3.80 0.75
N THR A 200 -1.34 5.01 1.29
CA THR A 200 -0.26 5.67 2.02
C THR A 200 -0.18 5.18 3.46
N ILE A 201 0.94 5.43 4.14
CA ILE A 201 1.09 5.15 5.58
C ILE A 201 0.06 5.94 6.40
N ASP A 202 -0.24 7.18 6.00
CA ASP A 202 -1.24 8.02 6.68
C ASP A 202 -2.66 7.45 6.56
N GLU A 203 -3.05 6.99 5.37
CA GLU A 203 -4.35 6.33 5.16
C GLU A 203 -4.47 5.03 5.95
N LEU A 204 -3.38 4.26 6.03
CA LEU A 204 -3.32 3.05 6.86
C LEU A 204 -3.46 3.40 8.34
N ALA A 205 -2.73 4.40 8.82
CA ALA A 205 -2.75 4.87 10.20
C ALA A 205 -4.16 5.32 10.62
N GLU A 206 -4.80 6.18 9.81
CA GLU A 206 -6.15 6.68 10.06
C GLU A 206 -7.15 5.52 10.13
N LYS A 207 -7.10 4.60 9.17
CA LYS A 207 -8.03 3.46 9.12
C LYS A 207 -7.85 2.49 10.27
N VAL A 208 -6.62 2.12 10.57
CA VAL A 208 -6.31 1.19 11.67
C VAL A 208 -6.77 1.78 13.00
N ARG A 209 -6.43 3.04 13.29
CA ARG A 209 -6.84 3.70 14.53
C ARG A 209 -8.37 3.81 14.62
N LYS A 210 -9.04 4.23 13.54
CA LYS A 210 -10.50 4.30 13.47
C LYS A 210 -11.18 2.95 13.76
N VAL A 211 -10.62 1.85 13.25
CA VAL A 211 -11.16 0.50 13.49
C VAL A 211 -10.91 0.08 14.94
N LEU A 212 -9.70 0.32 15.46
CA LEU A 212 -9.31 -0.03 16.82
C LEU A 212 -10.04 0.81 17.89
N ASP A 213 -10.49 2.03 17.60
CA ASP A 213 -11.20 2.86 18.58
C ASP A 213 -12.71 2.65 18.61
N ARG A 214 -13.26 1.85 17.69
CA ARG A 214 -14.67 1.49 17.74
C ARG A 214 -14.98 0.67 18.98
N LYS A 215 -16.00 1.14 19.71
CA LYS A 215 -16.60 0.49 20.88
C LYS A 215 -17.59 -0.58 20.46
#